data_AF-X1J1Q7-F1
#
_entry.id   AF-X1J1Q7-F1
#
_cell.length_a   1.000
_cell.length_b   1.000
_cell.length_c   1.000
_cell.angle_alpha   90.00
_cell.angle_beta   90.00
_cell.angle_gamma   90.00
#
_symmetry.space_group_name_H-M   'P 1'
#
loop_
_entity.id
_entity.type
_entity.pdbx_description
1 polymer ?
#
loop_
_entity_poly.entity_id
_entity_poly.type
_entity_poly.pdbx_seq_one_letter_code
_entity_poly.pdbx_strand_id
1 'polypeptide(L)'
;MKENMKKEKKETILKELEKIKKEAINSSGKKYYSISVKQIKKITRKFQTKSREIEISALQNNIIPERYQPNSGVISLSEQAKLLQSKVAIIGAGGLGGTVLELLARMGIGKLIIADKDLIVDSNLNRQILFT
;
A
#
# COMPACT_ATOMS: atom_id res chain seq x y z
N MET A 1 11.70 -23.54 13.97
CA MET A 1 11.17 -22.54 14.93
C MET A 1 10.69 -21.22 14.29
N LYS A 2 11.46 -20.53 13.43
CA LYS A 2 11.05 -19.21 12.88
C LYS A 2 9.81 -19.22 11.95
N GLU A 3 9.53 -20.33 11.26
CA GLU A 3 8.37 -20.43 10.36
C GLU A 3 7.04 -20.61 11.10
N ASN A 4 7.01 -21.41 12.17
CA ASN A 4 5.79 -21.60 12.99
C ASN A 4 5.33 -20.30 13.63
N MET A 5 6.25 -19.51 14.18
CA MET A 5 5.93 -18.19 14.77
C MET A 5 5.37 -17.19 13.74
N LYS A 6 5.83 -17.24 12.48
CA LYS A 6 5.29 -16.40 11.41
C LYS A 6 3.87 -16.82 11.02
N LYS A 7 3.58 -18.11 11.05
CA LYS A 7 2.27 -18.67 10.70
C LYS A 7 1.22 -18.30 11.76
N GLU A 8 1.55 -18.48 13.04
CA GLU A 8 0.69 -18.08 14.17
C GLU A 8 0.40 -16.58 14.19
N LYS A 9 1.42 -15.74 13.93
CA LYS A 9 1.24 -14.29 13.86
C LYS A 9 0.29 -13.88 12.73
N LYS A 10 0.41 -14.49 11.54
CA LYS A 10 -0.51 -14.25 10.42
C LYS A 10 -1.95 -14.64 10.76
N GLU A 11 -2.13 -15.78 11.39
CA GLU A 11 -3.46 -16.27 11.77
C GLU A 11 -4.13 -15.36 12.80
N THR A 12 -3.36 -14.85 13.77
CA THR A 12 -3.87 -13.89 14.78
C THR A 12 -4.26 -12.55 14.15
N ILE A 13 -3.46 -12.07 13.19
CA ILE A 13 -3.78 -10.85 12.42
C ILE A 13 -5.07 -11.04 11.62
N LEU A 14 -5.23 -12.20 10.98
CA LEU A 14 -6.43 -12.50 10.20
C LEU A 14 -7.68 -12.51 11.08
N LYS A 15 -7.63 -13.13 12.26
CA LYS A 15 -8.75 -13.11 13.22
C LYS A 15 -9.14 -11.68 13.61
N GLU A 16 -8.16 -10.80 13.81
CA GLU A 16 -8.44 -9.39 14.12
C GLU A 16 -9.03 -8.64 12.92
N LEU A 17 -8.52 -8.90 11.70
CA LEU A 17 -9.05 -8.31 10.46
C LEU A 17 -10.51 -8.69 10.23
N GLU A 18 -10.84 -9.97 10.39
CA GLU A 18 -12.21 -10.49 10.27
C GLU A 18 -13.16 -9.84 11.28
N LYS A 19 -12.68 -9.55 12.49
CA LYS A 19 -13.48 -8.89 13.54
C LYS A 19 -13.78 -7.43 13.22
N ILE A 20 -12.86 -6.71 12.57
CA ILE A 20 -12.97 -5.26 12.39
C ILE A 20 -13.31 -4.84 10.95
N LYS A 21 -13.38 -5.77 10.00
CA LYS A 21 -13.80 -5.47 8.62
C LYS A 21 -15.18 -4.83 8.62
N LYS A 22 -15.41 -3.96 7.66
CA LYS A 22 -16.71 -3.34 7.42
C LYS A 22 -17.27 -3.85 6.10
N GLU A 23 -18.57 -4.06 6.03
CA GLU A 23 -19.22 -4.28 4.75
C GLU A 23 -19.45 -2.92 4.09
N ALA A 24 -19.11 -2.81 2.80
CA ALA A 24 -19.28 -1.63 2.00
C ALA A 24 -19.85 -2.01 0.63
N ILE A 25 -20.44 -1.04 -0.05
CA ILE A 25 -21.03 -1.20 -1.38
C ILE A 25 -20.26 -0.29 -2.33
N ASN A 26 -19.83 -0.83 -3.48
CA ASN A 26 -19.15 -0.02 -4.48
C ASN A 26 -20.17 0.72 -5.36
N SER A 27 -19.70 1.61 -6.24
CA SER A 27 -20.58 2.37 -7.14
C SER A 27 -21.42 1.49 -8.08
N SER A 28 -21.04 0.23 -8.28
CA SER A 28 -21.78 -0.77 -9.08
C SER A 28 -22.79 -1.58 -8.26
N GLY A 29 -22.99 -1.28 -6.97
CA GLY A 29 -23.88 -2.03 -6.09
C GLY A 29 -23.32 -3.35 -5.55
N LYS A 30 -22.07 -3.71 -5.88
CA LYS A 30 -21.42 -4.93 -5.40
C LYS A 30 -20.91 -4.73 -3.96
N LYS A 31 -21.31 -5.66 -3.08
CA LYS A 31 -20.84 -5.74 -1.70
C LYS A 31 -19.39 -6.21 -1.63
N TYR A 32 -18.60 -5.61 -0.75
CA TYR A 32 -17.23 -6.01 -0.44
C TYR A 32 -16.89 -5.73 1.01
N TYR A 33 -15.87 -6.41 1.53
CA TYR A 33 -15.33 -6.11 2.86
C TYR A 33 -14.18 -5.12 2.75
N SER A 34 -14.18 -4.10 3.62
CA SER A 34 -13.18 -3.05 3.64
C SER A 34 -12.55 -2.85 5.00
N ILE A 35 -11.39 -2.20 4.99
CA ILE A 35 -10.71 -1.74 6.20
C ILE A 35 -10.11 -0.35 5.98
N SER A 36 -10.32 0.54 6.95
CA SER A 36 -9.79 1.91 6.92
C SER A 36 -8.33 1.98 7.36
N VAL A 37 -7.65 3.04 6.96
CA VAL A 37 -6.26 3.33 7.40
C VAL A 37 -6.17 3.46 8.93
N LYS A 38 -7.21 3.98 9.59
CA LYS A 38 -7.29 4.09 11.05
C LYS A 38 -7.28 2.70 11.71
N GLN A 39 -8.06 1.76 11.18
CA GLN A 39 -8.11 0.37 11.65
C GLN A 39 -6.80 -0.36 11.41
N ILE A 40 -6.19 -0.20 10.23
CA ILE A 40 -4.86 -0.76 9.92
C ILE A 40 -3.84 -0.26 10.95
N LYS A 41 -3.76 1.06 11.19
CA LYS A 41 -2.83 1.64 12.19
C LYS A 41 -3.04 1.07 13.59
N LYS A 42 -4.28 0.77 14.00
CA LYS A 42 -4.59 0.13 15.29
C LYS A 42 -4.01 -1.29 15.38
N ILE A 43 -4.18 -2.11 14.33
CA ILE A 43 -3.60 -3.46 14.25
C ILE A 43 -2.07 -3.38 14.22
N THR A 44 -1.50 -2.50 13.39
CA THR A 44 -0.06 -2.26 13.28
C THR A 44 0.58 -2.01 14.66
N ARG A 45 -0.04 -1.14 15.49
CA ARG A 45 0.41 -0.86 16.86
C ARG A 45 0.28 -2.09 17.78
N LYS A 46 -0.86 -2.79 17.73
CA LYS A 46 -1.14 -3.97 18.56
C LYS A 46 -0.14 -5.10 18.33
N PHE A 47 0.21 -5.37 17.07
CA PHE A 47 1.06 -6.50 16.68
C PHE A 47 2.50 -6.13 16.33
N GLN A 48 2.89 -4.86 16.53
CA GLN A 48 4.22 -4.32 16.22
C GLN A 48 4.72 -4.80 14.85
N THR A 49 3.92 -4.57 13.82
CA THR A 49 4.23 -4.94 12.44
C THR A 49 4.12 -3.71 11.53
N LYS A 50 4.52 -3.84 10.27
CA LYS A 50 4.40 -2.79 9.26
C LYS A 50 2.97 -2.80 8.72
N SER A 51 2.39 -1.62 8.49
CA SER A 51 1.04 -1.49 7.89
C SER A 51 0.90 -2.28 6.59
N ARG A 52 1.97 -2.34 5.80
CA ARG A 52 2.06 -3.13 4.57
C ARG A 52 1.76 -4.62 4.77
N GLU A 53 2.24 -5.23 5.86
CA GLU A 53 1.99 -6.64 6.14
C GLU A 53 0.51 -6.89 6.44
N ILE A 54 -0.13 -5.95 7.15
CA ILE A 54 -1.57 -5.99 7.42
C ILE A 54 -2.37 -5.82 6.14
N GLU A 55 -2.01 -4.87 5.28
CA GLU A 55 -2.68 -4.64 3.99
C GLU A 55 -2.56 -5.85 3.06
N ILE A 56 -1.38 -6.48 2.98
CA ILE A 56 -1.19 -7.73 2.22
C ILE A 56 -2.08 -8.84 2.78
N SER A 57 -2.11 -9.01 4.10
CA SER A 57 -2.94 -10.03 4.73
C SER A 57 -4.44 -9.77 4.47
N ALA A 58 -4.87 -8.52 4.48
CA ALA A 58 -6.26 -8.15 4.17
C ALA A 58 -6.61 -8.51 2.72
N LEU A 59 -5.79 -8.07 1.77
CA LEU A 59 -6.00 -8.33 0.33
C LEU A 59 -6.03 -9.84 0.00
N GLN A 60 -5.13 -10.62 0.62
CA GLN A 60 -5.09 -12.08 0.47
C GLN A 60 -6.35 -12.79 0.99
N ASN A 61 -7.14 -12.12 1.84
CA ASN A 61 -8.37 -12.64 2.43
C ASN A 61 -9.62 -11.87 1.94
N ASN A 62 -9.55 -11.26 0.75
CA ASN A 62 -10.66 -10.51 0.14
C ASN A 62 -11.19 -9.33 0.96
N ILE A 63 -10.35 -8.75 1.84
CA ILE A 63 -10.62 -7.52 2.56
C ILE A 63 -9.83 -6.40 1.90
N ILE A 64 -10.52 -5.37 1.43
CA ILE A 64 -9.94 -4.30 0.63
C ILE A 64 -9.57 -3.11 1.54
N PRO A 65 -8.29 -2.72 1.65
CA PRO A 65 -7.96 -1.42 2.23
C PRO A 65 -8.63 -0.31 1.41
N GLU A 66 -9.41 0.55 2.06
CA GLU A 66 -10.28 1.53 1.38
C GLU A 66 -9.53 2.39 0.35
N ARG A 67 -8.27 2.73 0.62
CA ARG A 67 -7.37 3.48 -0.28
C ARG A 67 -7.12 2.80 -1.64
N TYR A 68 -7.28 1.49 -1.75
CA TYR A 68 -7.10 0.72 -2.99
C TYR A 68 -8.41 0.32 -3.65
N GLN A 69 -9.55 0.64 -3.04
CA GLN A 69 -10.85 0.41 -3.67
C GLN A 69 -10.94 1.07 -5.07
N PRO A 70 -10.42 2.28 -5.31
CA PRO A 70 -10.47 2.89 -6.65
C PRO A 70 -9.69 2.12 -7.72
N ASN A 71 -8.70 1.31 -7.33
CA ASN A 71 -7.95 0.46 -8.26
C ASN A 71 -8.73 -0.81 -8.65
N SER A 72 -9.78 -1.14 -7.89
CA SER A 72 -10.58 -2.34 -8.09
C SER A 72 -11.24 -2.33 -9.46
N GLY A 73 -11.05 -3.41 -10.23
CA GLY A 73 -11.58 -3.56 -11.58
C GLY A 73 -10.53 -3.42 -12.68
N VAL A 74 -9.44 -2.69 -12.40
CA VAL A 74 -8.24 -2.64 -13.26
C VAL A 74 -7.14 -3.53 -12.67
N ILE A 75 -6.96 -3.47 -11.34
CA ILE A 75 -5.99 -4.27 -10.60
C ILE A 75 -6.76 -5.22 -9.68
N SER A 76 -6.52 -6.52 -9.80
CA SER A 76 -7.11 -7.51 -8.90
C SER A 76 -6.50 -7.43 -7.49
N LEU A 77 -7.18 -7.99 -6.49
CA LEU A 77 -6.68 -7.98 -5.11
C LEU A 77 -5.34 -8.71 -4.98
N SER A 78 -5.14 -9.78 -5.75
CA SER A 78 -3.89 -10.53 -5.77
C SER A 78 -2.74 -9.72 -6.41
N GLU A 79 -3.03 -8.97 -7.47
CA GLU A 79 -2.06 -8.07 -8.11
C GLU A 79 -1.72 -6.88 -7.22
N GLN A 80 -2.70 -6.29 -6.53
CA GLN A 80 -2.46 -5.23 -5.55
C GLN A 80 -1.57 -5.73 -4.40
N ALA A 81 -1.77 -6.98 -3.95
CA ALA A 81 -0.89 -7.60 -2.97
C ALA A 81 0.53 -7.84 -3.51
N LYS A 82 0.68 -8.17 -4.81
CA LYS A 82 1.99 -8.26 -5.48
C LYS A 82 2.67 -6.89 -5.53
N LEU A 83 1.97 -5.81 -5.92
CA LEU A 83 2.52 -4.44 -5.91
C LEU A 83 3.04 -4.04 -4.52
N LEU A 84 2.28 -4.36 -3.47
CA LEU A 84 2.69 -4.15 -2.08
C LEU A 84 3.90 -4.99 -1.65
N GLN A 85 4.20 -6.09 -2.33
CA GLN A 85 5.40 -6.90 -2.06
C GLN A 85 6.58 -6.46 -2.93
N SER A 86 6.32 -5.79 -4.05
CA SER A 86 7.32 -5.30 -4.98
C SER A 86 8.23 -4.24 -4.39
N LYS A 87 9.41 -4.15 -4.99
CA LYS A 87 10.45 -3.16 -4.69
C LYS A 87 10.93 -2.57 -6.01
N VAL A 88 10.88 -1.25 -6.13
CA VAL A 88 11.30 -0.53 -7.34
C VAL A 88 12.40 0.45 -6.98
N ALA A 89 13.44 0.49 -7.83
CA ALA A 89 14.49 1.50 -7.76
C ALA A 89 14.26 2.53 -8.88
N ILE A 90 14.35 3.82 -8.53
CA ILE A 90 14.21 4.95 -9.44
C ILE A 90 15.53 5.73 -9.39
N ILE A 91 16.18 5.84 -10.54
CA ILE A 91 17.43 6.59 -10.70
C ILE A 91 17.08 7.89 -11.43
N GLY A 92 17.23 9.01 -10.74
CA GLY A 92 16.71 10.31 -11.13
C GLY A 92 15.28 10.51 -10.62
N ALA A 93 15.09 11.49 -9.73
CA ALA A 93 13.81 11.95 -9.19
C ALA A 93 13.53 13.42 -9.55
N GLY A 94 14.18 13.91 -10.62
CA GLY A 94 13.85 15.17 -11.28
C GLY A 94 12.45 15.17 -11.92
N GLY A 95 12.12 16.11 -12.80
CA GLY A 95 10.73 16.30 -13.25
C GLY A 95 9.97 15.04 -13.69
N LEU A 96 10.54 14.20 -14.57
CA LEU A 96 9.90 12.93 -14.96
C LEU A 96 9.96 11.87 -13.84
N GLY A 97 11.11 11.74 -13.18
CA GLY A 97 11.33 10.76 -12.13
C GLY A 97 10.42 10.96 -10.92
N GLY A 98 10.18 12.23 -10.55
CA GLY A 98 9.24 12.64 -9.52
C GLY A 98 7.80 12.26 -9.85
N THR A 99 7.36 12.46 -11.11
CA THR A 99 6.04 12.01 -11.57
C THR A 99 5.90 10.49 -11.48
N VAL A 100 6.90 9.73 -11.97
CA VAL A 100 6.88 8.26 -11.90
C VAL A 100 6.87 7.78 -10.45
N LEU A 101 7.68 8.40 -9.58
CA LEU A 101 7.72 8.09 -8.16
C LEU A 101 6.35 8.29 -7.50
N GLU A 102 5.69 9.40 -7.79
CA GLU A 102 4.37 9.75 -7.26
C GLU A 102 3.31 8.70 -7.66
N LEU A 103 3.28 8.32 -8.94
CA LEU A 103 2.36 7.31 -9.46
C LEU A 103 2.59 5.94 -8.81
N LEU A 104 3.85 5.50 -8.73
CA LEU A 104 4.21 4.22 -8.10
C LEU A 104 3.88 4.19 -6.60
N ALA A 105 4.06 5.32 -5.90
CA ALA A 105 3.68 5.44 -4.50
C ALA A 105 2.15 5.33 -4.33
N ARG A 106 1.36 6.00 -5.18
CA ARG A 106 -0.10 5.92 -5.17
C ARG A 106 -0.62 4.53 -5.50
N MET A 107 -0.01 3.86 -6.48
CA MET A 107 -0.34 2.48 -6.84
C MET A 107 -0.06 1.49 -5.70
N GLY A 108 0.72 1.87 -4.70
CA GLY A 108 1.00 1.03 -3.53
C GLY A 108 2.20 0.12 -3.71
N ILE A 109 3.26 0.58 -4.40
CA ILE A 109 4.53 -0.15 -4.41
C ILE A 109 5.07 -0.28 -2.99
N GLY A 110 5.43 -1.52 -2.63
CA GLY A 110 5.82 -1.87 -1.26
C GLY A 110 7.09 -1.22 -0.75
N LYS A 111 8.06 -0.93 -1.63
CA LYS A 111 9.31 -0.24 -1.31
C LYS A 111 9.83 0.50 -2.53
N LEU A 112 10.05 1.80 -2.38
CA LEU A 112 10.70 2.65 -3.37
C LEU A 112 12.12 2.95 -2.88
N ILE A 113 13.11 2.76 -3.76
CA ILE A 113 14.49 3.22 -3.55
C ILE A 113 14.73 4.31 -4.57
N ILE A 114 15.17 5.47 -4.11
CA ILE A 114 15.37 6.64 -4.95
C ILE A 114 16.84 7.03 -4.85
N ALA A 115 17.48 7.24 -6.00
CA ALA A 115 18.81 7.81 -6.08
C ALA A 115 18.77 8.98 -7.06
N ASP A 116 19.03 10.18 -6.56
CA ASP A 116 19.14 11.40 -7.36
C ASP A 116 20.35 12.19 -6.91
N LYS A 117 21.09 12.74 -7.87
CA LYS A 117 22.28 13.58 -7.64
C LYS A 117 21.98 15.06 -7.90
N ASP A 118 20.86 15.37 -8.55
CA ASP A 118 20.54 16.74 -8.92
C ASP A 118 20.19 17.59 -7.69
N LEU A 119 20.53 18.87 -7.76
CA LEU A 119 20.14 19.88 -6.78
C LEU A 119 18.89 20.61 -7.27
N ILE A 120 18.00 20.92 -6.35
CA ILE A 120 16.83 21.77 -6.63
C ILE A 120 17.28 23.23 -6.65
N VAL A 121 17.05 23.91 -7.77
CA VAL A 121 17.39 25.31 -8.00
C VAL A 121 16.28 26.00 -8.80
N ASP A 122 16.21 27.33 -8.76
CA ASP A 122 15.11 28.10 -9.38
C ASP A 122 14.88 27.74 -10.86
N SER A 123 15.96 27.51 -11.63
CA SER A 123 15.88 27.16 -13.05
C SER A 123 15.29 25.75 -13.32
N ASN A 124 15.19 24.90 -12.30
CA ASN A 124 14.59 23.57 -12.43
C ASN A 124 13.33 23.36 -11.58
N LEU A 125 13.00 24.27 -10.67
CA LEU A 125 11.86 24.14 -9.76
C LEU A 125 10.52 24.01 -10.51
N ASN A 126 10.37 24.70 -11.65
CA ASN A 126 9.14 24.70 -12.45
C ASN A 126 8.68 23.34 -12.97
N ARG A 127 9.54 22.30 -12.94
CA ARG A 127 9.20 20.93 -13.36
C ARG A 127 9.22 19.92 -12.22
N GLN A 128 9.55 20.33 -10.99
CA GLN A 128 9.80 19.44 -9.87
C GLN A 128 8.53 19.27 -9.00
N ILE A 129 7.69 18.29 -9.32
CA ILE A 129 6.37 18.10 -8.69
C ILE A 129 6.39 17.86 -7.17
N LEU A 130 7.56 17.51 -6.60
CA LEU A 130 7.72 17.18 -5.17
C LEU A 130 8.28 18.35 -4.34
N PHE A 131 8.52 19.50 -4.95
CA PHE A 131 9.18 20.65 -4.33
C PHE A 131 8.43 21.94 -4.64
N THR A 132 8.48 22.90 -3.71
CA THR A 132 7.86 24.24 -3.81
C THR A 132 8.79 25.29 -3.27
#